data_AF-A0A1R3FU39-F1
#
_entry.id   AF-A0A1R3FU39-F1
#
_cell.length_a   1.000
_cell.length_b   1.000
_cell.length_c   1.000
_cell.angle_alpha   90.00
_cell.angle_beta   90.00
_cell.angle_gamma   90.00
#
_symmetry.space_group_name_H-M   'P 1'
#
loop_
_entity.id
_entity.type
_entity.pdbx_description
1 polymer ?
#
loop_
_entity_poly.entity_id
_entity_poly.type
_entity_poly.pdbx_seq_one_letter_code
_entity_poly.pdbx_strand_id
1 'polypeptide(L)'
;MTTQIDFFQRLVEEKVFTQQQLNSSIALVSLAGNDYAAFLARNGRDIQKLTAFMKTIINQLAINLKRIRGLGVKRIAVTAIEPM
;
A
#
# COMPACT_ATOMS: atom_id res chain seq x y z
N MET A 1 -3.68 0.41 4.36
CA MET A 1 -2.27 -0.05 4.29
C MET A 1 -1.36 0.56 5.34
N THR A 2 -1.48 1.84 5.69
CA THR A 2 -0.63 2.49 6.71
C THR A 2 -0.51 1.68 8.01
N THR A 3 -1.65 1.24 8.56
CA THR A 3 -1.68 0.38 9.76
C THR A 3 -0.89 -0.92 9.61
N GLN A 4 -0.97 -1.59 8.44
CA GLN A 4 -0.21 -2.84 8.19
C GLN A 4 1.29 -2.56 8.13
N ILE A 5 1.70 -1.42 7.58
CA ILE A 5 3.11 -0.98 7.58
C ILE A 5 3.57 -0.62 9.00
N ASP A 6 2.72 0.00 9.81
CA ASP A 6 3.06 0.33 11.21
C ASP A 6 3.28 -0.95 12.03
N PHE A 7 2.44 -1.97 11.84
CA PHE A 7 2.68 -3.29 12.44
C PHE A 7 3.97 -3.93 11.94
N PHE A 8 4.23 -3.91 10.64
CA PHE A 8 5.47 -4.45 10.08
C PHE A 8 6.71 -3.73 10.63
N GLN A 9 6.66 -2.41 10.77
CA GLN A 9 7.72 -1.62 11.37
C GLN A 9 8.03 -2.07 12.80
N ARG A 10 7.00 -2.32 13.63
CA ARG A 10 7.19 -2.84 14.99
C ARG A 10 7.93 -4.19 14.98
N LEU A 11 7.56 -5.11 14.09
CA LEU A 11 8.25 -6.40 13.96
C LEU A 11 9.73 -6.25 13.57
N VAL A 12 10.05 -5.24 12.74
CA VAL A 12 11.44 -4.91 12.39
C VAL A 12 12.19 -4.33 13.59
N GLU A 13 11.58 -3.41 14.34
CA GLU A 13 12.15 -2.80 15.54
C GLU A 13 12.39 -3.82 16.66
N GLU A 14 11.48 -4.79 16.81
CA GLU A 14 11.58 -5.94 17.73
C GLU A 14 12.57 -7.01 17.24
N LYS A 15 13.22 -6.80 16.09
CA LYS A 15 14.22 -7.71 15.48
C LYS A 15 13.67 -9.10 15.17
N VAL A 16 12.37 -9.24 14.93
CA VAL A 16 11.73 -10.48 14.46
C VAL A 16 12.33 -10.91 13.11
N PHE A 17 12.68 -9.93 12.27
CA PHE A 17 13.38 -10.16 11.01
C PHE A 17 14.77 -9.55 11.04
N THR A 18 15.76 -10.32 10.61
CA THR A 18 17.12 -9.82 10.40
C THR A 18 17.20 -8.93 9.15
N GLN A 19 18.21 -8.05 9.11
CA GLN A 19 18.45 -7.21 7.94
C GLN A 19 18.69 -8.02 6.65
N GLN A 20 19.32 -9.19 6.76
CA GLN A 20 19.55 -10.09 5.64
C GLN A 20 18.23 -10.66 5.09
N GLN A 21 17.32 -11.11 5.96
CA GLN A 21 16.00 -11.60 5.56
C GLN A 21 15.17 -10.50 4.90
N LEU A 22 15.18 -9.28 5.45
CA LEU A 22 14.48 -8.14 4.86
C LEU A 22 15.03 -7.82 3.46
N ASN A 23 16.36 -7.81 3.31
CA ASN A 23 17.03 -7.52 2.05
C ASN A 23 16.75 -8.58 0.95
N SER A 24 16.62 -9.86 1.31
CA SER A 24 16.31 -10.94 0.36
C SER A 24 14.81 -11.13 0.10
N SER A 25 13.93 -10.53 0.91
CA SER A 25 12.48 -10.63 0.79
C SER A 25 11.89 -9.81 -0.38
N ILE A 26 10.63 -10.10 -0.68
CA ILE A 26 9.80 -9.34 -1.61
C ILE A 26 8.51 -8.93 -0.87
N ALA A 27 8.17 -7.64 -0.90
CA ALA A 27 6.84 -7.19 -0.48
C ALA A 27 5.87 -7.31 -1.66
N LEU A 28 4.80 -8.09 -1.50
CA LEU A 28 3.66 -8.10 -2.41
C LEU A 28 2.62 -7.11 -1.90
N VAL A 29 2.31 -6.09 -2.71
CA VAL A 29 1.35 -5.04 -2.37
C VAL A 29 0.13 -5.14 -3.27
N SER A 30 -1.03 -5.38 -2.67
CA SER A 30 -2.35 -5.30 -3.31
C SER A 30 -3.21 -4.31 -2.54
N LEU A 31 -3.86 -3.37 -3.24
CA LEU A 31 -4.60 -2.28 -2.61
C LEU A 31 -5.78 -1.77 -3.45
N ALA A 32 -6.46 -0.75 -2.91
CA ALA A 32 -7.45 0.11 -3.56
C ALA A 32 -8.84 -0.48 -3.81
N GLY A 33 -9.02 -1.80 -3.90
CA GLY A 33 -10.34 -2.40 -4.12
C GLY A 33 -11.39 -1.94 -3.08
N ASN A 34 -11.04 -2.00 -1.80
CA ASN A 34 -11.89 -1.54 -0.71
C ASN A 34 -12.12 -0.02 -0.73
N ASP A 35 -11.08 0.75 -1.09
CA ASP A 35 -11.15 2.21 -1.16
C ASP A 35 -12.16 2.65 -2.22
N TYR A 36 -12.12 2.04 -3.40
CA TYR A 36 -13.08 2.34 -4.46
C TYR A 36 -14.49 1.88 -4.14
N ALA A 37 -14.67 0.66 -3.61
CA ALA A 37 -15.98 0.17 -3.22
C ALA A 37 -16.65 1.10 -2.20
N ALA A 38 -15.89 1.54 -1.18
CA ALA A 38 -16.37 2.50 -0.18
C ALA A 38 -16.67 3.87 -0.80
N PHE A 39 -15.83 4.35 -1.73
CA PHE A 39 -16.07 5.61 -2.42
C PHE A 39 -17.35 5.58 -3.25
N LEU A 40 -17.54 4.53 -4.08
CA LEU A 40 -18.73 4.37 -4.92
C LEU A 40 -20.01 4.22 -4.09
N ALA A 41 -19.95 3.49 -2.97
CA ALA A 41 -21.09 3.35 -2.07
C ALA A 41 -21.53 4.69 -1.45
N ARG A 42 -20.58 5.61 -1.22
CA ARG A 42 -20.85 6.92 -0.60
C ARG A 42 -21.18 8.02 -1.60
N ASN A 43 -20.59 7.98 -2.79
CA ASN A 43 -20.60 9.09 -3.75
C ASN A 43 -21.28 8.74 -5.08
N GLY A 44 -21.70 7.49 -5.29
CA GLY A 44 -22.18 7.02 -6.59
C GLY A 44 -21.09 7.07 -7.67
N ARG A 45 -21.50 7.16 -8.94
CA ARG A 45 -20.61 7.14 -10.11
C ARG A 45 -20.23 8.55 -10.61
N ASP A 46 -19.82 9.43 -9.69
CA ASP A 46 -19.27 10.73 -10.06
C ASP A 46 -17.82 10.58 -10.56
N ILE A 47 -17.63 10.68 -11.89
CA ILE A 47 -16.34 10.45 -12.55
C ILE A 47 -15.29 11.47 -12.15
N GLN A 48 -15.67 12.74 -11.91
CA GLN A 48 -14.71 13.78 -11.52
C GLN A 48 -14.19 13.53 -10.11
N LYS A 49 -15.10 13.23 -9.17
CA LYS A 49 -14.71 12.90 -7.80
C LYS A 49 -13.94 11.58 -7.74
N LEU A 50 -14.30 10.59 -8.54
CA LEU A 50 -13.55 9.34 -8.66
C LEU A 50 -12.12 9.61 -9.13
N THR A 51 -11.94 10.44 -10.16
CA THR A 51 -10.61 10.79 -10.67
C THR A 51 -9.76 11.53 -9.64
N ALA A 52 -10.36 12.46 -8.89
CA ALA A 52 -9.66 13.13 -7.79
C ALA A 52 -9.27 12.12 -6.68
N PHE A 53 -10.16 11.19 -6.34
CA PHE A 53 -9.91 10.16 -5.36
C PHE A 53 -8.84 9.14 -5.79
N MET A 54 -8.79 8.78 -7.08
CA MET A 54 -7.69 7.96 -7.64
C MET A 54 -6.32 8.57 -7.36
N LYS A 55 -6.20 9.90 -7.55
CA LYS A 55 -4.94 10.61 -7.28
C LYS A 55 -4.53 10.52 -5.81
N THR A 56 -5.48 10.58 -4.87
CA THR A 56 -5.15 10.46 -3.44
C THR A 56 -4.69 9.04 -3.09
N ILE A 57 -5.32 8.01 -3.66
CA ILE A 57 -4.88 6.61 -3.50
C ILE A 57 -3.46 6.42 -4.03
N ILE A 58 -3.16 6.90 -5.25
CA ILE A 58 -1.84 6.76 -5.88
C ILE A 58 -0.77 7.49 -5.05
N ASN A 59 -1.06 8.69 -4.56
CA ASN A 59 -0.14 9.43 -3.70
C ASN A 59 0.15 8.67 -2.40
N GLN A 60 -0.89 8.13 -1.76
CA GLN A 60 -0.73 7.35 -0.53
C GLN A 60 0.01 6.03 -0.79
N LEU A 61 -0.23 5.38 -1.93
CA LEU A 61 0.54 4.22 -2.36
C LEU A 61 2.03 4.55 -2.47
N ALA A 62 2.39 5.62 -3.16
CA ALA A 62 3.78 6.03 -3.32
C ALA A 62 4.48 6.28 -1.96
N ILE A 63 3.80 6.93 -1.01
CA ILE A 63 4.30 7.12 0.36
C ILE A 63 4.52 5.77 1.04
N ASN A 64 3.54 4.87 0.96
CA ASN A 64 3.60 3.56 1.59
C ASN A 64 4.73 2.67 1.02
N LEU A 65 4.95 2.69 -0.31
CA LEU A 65 6.05 1.96 -0.94
C LEU A 65 7.42 2.47 -0.47
N LYS A 66 7.57 3.80 -0.34
CA LYS A 66 8.78 4.40 0.22
C LYS A 66 9.02 3.96 1.66
N ARG A 67 7.97 3.89 2.49
CA ARG A 67 8.06 3.38 3.87
C ARG A 67 8.53 1.92 3.91
N ILE A 68 7.89 1.03 3.13
CA ILE A 68 8.28 -0.39 3.05
C ILE A 68 9.75 -0.55 2.65
N ARG A 69 10.20 0.21 1.64
CA ARG A 69 11.61 0.22 1.21
C ARG A 69 12.55 0.73 2.30
N GLY A 70 12.13 1.77 3.04
CA GLY A 70 12.87 2.32 4.17
C GLY A 70 13.04 1.34 5.34
N LEU A 71 12.11 0.39 5.49
CA LEU A 71 12.19 -0.69 6.49
C LEU A 71 13.13 -1.85 6.07
N GLY A 72 13.75 -1.77 4.90
CA GLY A 72 14.79 -2.71 4.46
C GLY A 72 14.37 -3.70 3.37
N VAL A 73 13.10 -3.71 2.97
CA VAL A 73 12.62 -4.56 1.85
C VAL A 73 12.98 -3.92 0.51
N LYS A 74 13.91 -4.53 -0.22
CA LYS A 74 14.44 -3.92 -1.45
C LYS A 74 13.62 -4.17 -2.70
N ARG A 75 12.81 -5.24 -2.71
CA ARG A 75 12.02 -5.68 -3.86
C ARG A 75 10.54 -5.56 -3.50
N ILE A 76 9.78 -4.88 -4.35
CA ILE A 76 8.35 -4.67 -4.14
C ILE A 76 7.65 -5.03 -5.45
N ALA A 77 6.70 -5.95 -5.38
CA ALA A 77 5.76 -6.25 -6.45
C ALA A 77 4.42 -5.58 -6.10
N VAL A 78 3.86 -4.82 -7.03
CA VAL A 78 2.56 -4.16 -6.86
C VAL A 78 1.59 -4.77 -7.85
N THR A 79 0.45 -5.25 -7.37
CA THR A 79 -0.58 -5.79 -8.26
C THR A 79 -1.28 -4.66 -9.00
N ALA A 80 -1.73 -4.94 -10.22
CA ALA A 80 -2.75 -4.10 -10.85
C ALA A 80 -4.02 -4.12 -9.99
N ILE A 81 -4.82 -3.07 -10.10
CA ILE A 81 -6.17 -3.06 -9.57
C ILE A 81 -7.05 -3.69 -10.65
N GLU A 82 -7.90 -4.64 -10.25
CA GLU A 82 -8.85 -5.27 -11.16
C GLU A 82 -9.78 -4.23 -11.81
N PRO A 83 -10.28 -4.48 -13.04
CA PRO A 83 -11.17 -3.54 -13.71
C PRO A 83 -12.37 -3.16 -12.82
N MET A 84 -12.68 -1.87 -12.80
CA MET A 84 -13.82 -1.29 -12.09
C MET A 84 -15.01 -1.00 -12.99
#